data_AF-A0A917N2Q3-F1
#
_entry.id   AF-A0A917N2Q3-F1
#
_cell.length_a   1.000
_cell.length_b   1.000
_cell.length_c   1.000
_cell.angle_alpha   90.00
_cell.angle_beta   90.00
_cell.angle_gamma   90.00
#
_symmetry.space_group_name_H-M   'P 1'
#
loop_
_entity.id
_entity.type
_entity.pdbx_description
1 polymer ?
#
loop_
_entity_poly.entity_id
_entity_poly.type
_entity_poly.pdbx_seq_one_letter_code
_entity_poly.pdbx_strand_id
1 'polypeptide(L)'
;MDFNIVTLEIADHIIHFDYYNRLVSEAVSAASEQQDEHLRIQNKSKDHLTKLFSGVEFYNADNFVRPLPEISKEITAKIQELKSSDIHDLVDKLERDAKKMKKLYKALTKN
;
A
#
# COMPACT_ATOMS: atom_id res chain seq x y z
N MET A 1 18.06 8.21 11.36
CA MET A 1 16.93 7.36 10.95
C MET A 1 17.49 6.00 10.60
N ASP A 2 16.91 4.93 11.12
CA ASP A 2 17.32 3.56 10.78
C ASP A 2 16.58 3.12 9.52
N PHE A 3 17.30 3.02 8.41
CA PHE A 3 16.71 2.67 7.12
C PHE A 3 16.14 1.25 7.09
N ASN A 4 16.67 0.31 7.89
CA ASN A 4 16.13 -1.04 7.93
C ASN A 4 14.75 -1.06 8.58
N ILE A 5 14.58 -0.31 9.67
CA ILE A 5 13.27 -0.18 10.34
C ILE A 5 12.26 0.46 9.39
N VAL A 6 12.63 1.58 8.78
CA VAL A 6 11.72 2.31 7.88
C VAL A 6 11.38 1.50 6.63
N THR A 7 12.34 0.76 6.06
CA THR A 7 12.06 -0.17 4.95
C THR A 7 11.00 -1.19 5.34
N LEU A 8 11.10 -1.78 6.53
CA LEU A 8 10.14 -2.76 7.01
C LEU A 8 8.77 -2.14 7.27
N GLU A 9 8.71 -0.92 7.81
CA GLU A 9 7.44 -0.18 7.99
C GLU A 9 6.74 0.09 6.65
N ILE A 10 7.48 0.56 5.65
CA ILE A 10 6.93 0.81 4.31
C ILE A 10 6.43 -0.51 3.69
N ALA A 11 7.24 -1.57 3.75
CA ALA A 11 6.86 -2.87 3.21
C ALA A 11 5.62 -3.45 3.91
N ASP A 12 5.54 -3.32 5.23
CA ASP A 12 4.39 -3.74 6.03
C ASP A 12 3.11 -3.04 5.57
N HIS A 13 3.15 -1.72 5.37
CA HIS A 13 1.98 -0.96 4.93
C HIS A 13 1.53 -1.32 3.51
N ILE A 14 2.47 -1.59 2.60
CA ILE A 14 2.18 -2.07 1.23
C ILE A 14 1.49 -3.44 1.29
N ILE A 15 2.05 -4.39 2.05
CA ILE A 15 1.50 -5.74 2.19
C ILE A 15 0.11 -5.68 2.83
N HIS A 16 -0.06 -4.92 3.91
CA HIS A 16 -1.36 -4.76 4.57
C HIS A 16 -2.39 -4.12 3.63
N PHE A 17 -2.00 -3.11 2.87
CA PHE A 17 -2.89 -2.50 1.88
C PHE A 17 -3.35 -3.53 0.84
N ASP A 18 -2.42 -4.26 0.21
CA ASP A 18 -2.73 -5.26 -0.81
C ASP A 18 -3.63 -6.37 -0.26
N TYR A 19 -3.34 -6.86 0.95
CA TYR A 19 -4.15 -7.86 1.61
C TYR A 19 -5.62 -7.41 1.76
N TYR A 20 -5.86 -6.23 2.35
CA TYR A 20 -7.23 -5.75 2.48
C TYR A 20 -7.85 -5.36 1.13
N ASN A 21 -7.05 -4.89 0.17
CA ASN A 21 -7.52 -4.55 -1.15
C ASN A 21 -8.12 -5.76 -1.88
N ARG A 22 -7.49 -6.94 -1.74
CA ARG A 22 -8.03 -8.20 -2.29
C ARG A 22 -9.35 -8.57 -1.61
N LEU A 23 -9.37 -8.55 -0.28
CA LEU A 23 -10.57 -8.86 0.49
C LEU A 23 -11.74 -7.92 0.17
N VAL A 24 -11.46 -6.62 -0.05
CA VAL A 24 -12.47 -5.65 -0.50
C VAL A 24 -12.90 -5.96 -1.93
N SER A 25 -11.98 -6.25 -2.84
CA SER A 25 -12.32 -6.61 -4.23
C SER A 25 -13.29 -7.80 -4.29
N GLU A 26 -13.05 -8.81 -3.45
CA GLU A 26 -13.95 -9.97 -3.31
C GLU A 26 -15.31 -9.58 -2.74
N ALA A 27 -15.36 -8.74 -1.70
CA ALA A 27 -16.60 -8.37 -1.03
C ALA A 27 -17.45 -7.34 -1.80
N VAL A 28 -16.83 -6.37 -2.50
CA VAL A 28 -17.51 -5.35 -3.32
C VAL A 28 -18.16 -5.96 -4.55
N SER A 29 -17.63 -7.06 -5.08
CA SER A 29 -18.28 -7.80 -6.17
C SER A 29 -19.72 -8.23 -5.84
N ALA A 30 -20.09 -8.25 -4.55
CA ALA A 30 -21.43 -8.53 -4.04
C ALA A 30 -22.25 -7.28 -3.64
N ALA A 31 -21.68 -6.06 -3.58
CA ALA A 31 -22.33 -4.85 -3.09
C ALA A 31 -21.92 -3.57 -3.86
N SER A 32 -22.85 -2.95 -4.60
CA SER A 32 -22.54 -1.90 -5.59
C SER A 32 -22.19 -0.51 -5.01
N GLU A 33 -22.67 -0.13 -3.82
CA GLU A 33 -22.52 1.25 -3.31
C GLU A 33 -21.11 1.60 -2.81
N GLN A 34 -20.25 0.61 -2.54
CA GLN A 34 -18.90 0.83 -1.99
C GLN A 34 -17.78 0.68 -3.02
N GLN A 35 -18.14 0.45 -4.29
CA GLN A 35 -17.18 0.30 -5.39
C GLN A 35 -16.41 1.58 -5.70
N ASP A 36 -17.09 2.74 -5.67
CA ASP A 36 -16.45 4.03 -5.94
C ASP A 36 -15.41 4.40 -4.86
N GLU A 37 -15.71 4.12 -3.59
CA GLU A 37 -14.76 4.38 -2.50
C GLU A 37 -13.56 3.43 -2.57
N HIS A 38 -13.78 2.17 -2.95
CA HIS A 38 -12.70 1.20 -3.19
C HIS A 38 -11.73 1.69 -4.27
N LEU A 39 -12.25 2.06 -5.45
CA LEU A 39 -11.46 2.60 -6.56
C LEU A 39 -10.72 3.89 -6.17
N ARG A 40 -11.39 4.77 -5.43
CA ARG A 40 -10.79 6.03 -4.94
C ARG A 40 -9.61 5.77 -4.01
N ILE A 41 -9.71 4.81 -3.09
CA ILE A 41 -8.60 4.45 -2.20
C ILE A 41 -7.45 3.81 -2.99
N GLN A 42 -7.75 2.89 -3.92
CA GLN A 42 -6.75 2.27 -4.80
C GLN A 42 -5.94 3.30 -5.59
N ASN A 43 -6.63 4.23 -6.26
CA ASN A 43 -5.98 5.25 -7.07
C ASN A 43 -5.07 6.16 -6.23
N LYS A 44 -5.55 6.60 -5.04
CA LYS A 44 -4.73 7.41 -4.12
C LYS A 44 -3.49 6.67 -3.63
N SER A 45 -3.62 5.41 -3.23
CA SER A 45 -2.48 4.62 -2.78
C SER A 45 -1.46 4.41 -3.91
N LYS A 46 -1.92 4.19 -5.14
CA LYS A 46 -1.05 4.10 -6.32
C LYS A 46 -0.31 5.40 -6.56
N ASP A 47 -0.99 6.56 -6.49
CA ASP A 47 -0.36 7.87 -6.65
C ASP A 47 0.73 8.11 -5.59
N HIS A 48 0.45 7.78 -4.32
CA HIS A 48 1.43 7.92 -3.24
C HIS A 48 2.68 7.07 -3.48
N LEU A 49 2.52 5.80 -3.89
CA LEU A 49 3.66 4.92 -4.21
C LEU A 49 4.44 5.44 -5.42
N THR A 50 3.76 5.79 -6.51
CA THR A 50 4.40 6.18 -7.77
C THR A 50 5.19 7.48 -7.62
N LYS A 51 4.75 8.39 -6.74
CA LYS A 51 5.42 9.69 -6.53
C LYS A 51 6.86 9.56 -6.03
N LEU A 52 7.14 8.59 -5.15
CA LEU A 52 8.48 8.43 -4.54
C LEU A 52 9.23 7.19 -5.04
N PHE A 53 8.49 6.16 -5.44
CA PHE A 53 9.03 4.90 -5.95
C PHE A 53 8.78 4.73 -7.46
N SER A 54 8.83 5.84 -8.22
CA SER A 54 8.77 5.77 -9.68
C SER A 54 9.84 4.80 -10.21
N GLY A 55 9.42 3.84 -11.03
CA GLY A 55 10.29 2.79 -11.57
C GLY A 55 10.50 1.57 -10.68
N VAL A 56 9.94 1.54 -9.47
CA VAL A 56 9.96 0.34 -8.61
C VAL A 56 8.76 -0.55 -8.91
N GLU A 57 9.04 -1.80 -9.25
CA GLU A 57 8.01 -2.82 -9.43
C GLU A 57 7.73 -3.52 -8.10
N PHE A 58 6.62 -3.15 -7.45
CA PHE A 58 6.16 -3.81 -6.22
C PHE A 58 5.32 -5.06 -6.45
N TYR A 59 4.77 -5.21 -7.65
CA TYR A 59 3.84 -6.27 -7.99
C TYR A 59 4.44 -7.18 -9.07
N ASN A 60 4.14 -8.48 -9.01
CA ASN A 60 4.52 -9.44 -10.02
C ASN A 60 3.53 -9.43 -11.21
N ALA A 61 3.76 -10.28 -12.21
CA ALA A 61 2.92 -10.37 -13.40
C ALA A 61 1.45 -10.73 -13.10
N ASP A 62 1.20 -11.44 -11.99
CA ASP A 62 -0.13 -11.82 -11.52
C ASP A 62 -0.77 -10.75 -10.61
N ASN A 63 -0.15 -9.56 -10.54
CA ASN A 63 -0.58 -8.43 -9.72
C ASN A 63 -0.59 -8.75 -8.20
N PHE A 64 0.29 -9.64 -7.74
CA PHE A 64 0.60 -9.88 -6.33
C PHE A 64 1.81 -9.09 -5.88
N VAL A 65 1.79 -8.59 -4.65
CA VAL A 65 2.98 -7.97 -4.04
C VAL A 65 4.13 -8.98 -4.08
N ARG A 66 5.28 -8.54 -4.59
CA ARG A 66 6.49 -9.37 -4.68
C ARG A 66 6.97 -9.78 -3.29
N PRO A 67 7.77 -10.86 -3.18
CA PRO A 67 8.28 -11.32 -1.89
C PRO A 67 8.98 -10.22 -1.09
N LEU A 68 8.79 -10.23 0.24
CA LEU A 68 9.36 -9.23 1.14
C LEU A 68 10.85 -8.94 0.89
N PRO A 69 11.75 -9.94 0.72
CA PRO A 69 13.16 -9.67 0.45
C PRO A 69 13.41 -8.84 -0.82
N GLU A 70 12.58 -9.01 -1.85
CA GLU A 70 12.69 -8.28 -3.11
C GLU A 70 12.23 -6.83 -2.94
N ILE A 71 11.02 -6.62 -2.41
CA ILE A 71 10.50 -5.26 -2.22
C ILE A 71 11.31 -4.48 -1.19
N SER A 72 11.81 -5.12 -0.12
CA SER A 72 12.65 -4.46 0.88
C SER A 72 13.96 -3.96 0.29
N LYS A 73 14.55 -4.70 -0.67
CA LYS A 73 15.76 -4.26 -1.36
C LYS A 73 15.50 -3.00 -2.20
N GLU A 74 14.42 -2.99 -2.98
CA GLU A 74 14.04 -1.84 -3.80
C GLU A 74 13.68 -0.61 -2.95
N ILE A 75 12.90 -0.81 -1.87
CA ILE A 75 12.54 0.25 -0.93
C ILE A 75 13.81 0.85 -0.32
N THR A 76 14.71 0.01 0.20
CA THR A 76 15.95 0.45 0.83
C THR A 76 16.79 1.27 -0.12
N ALA A 77 16.98 0.80 -1.35
CA ALA A 77 17.73 1.52 -2.37
C ALA A 77 17.13 2.90 -2.64
N LYS A 78 15.79 2.99 -2.71
CA LYS A 78 15.12 4.26 -3.01
C LYS A 78 15.15 5.24 -1.84
N ILE A 79 14.86 4.80 -0.62
CA ILE A 79 14.79 5.71 0.52
C ILE A 79 16.16 6.26 0.94
N GLN A 80 17.26 5.60 0.58
CA GLN A 80 18.61 6.14 0.79
C GLN A 80 18.88 7.43 -0.01
N GLU A 81 18.15 7.65 -1.11
CA GLU A 81 18.26 8.85 -1.95
C GLU A 81 17.33 10.00 -1.49
N LEU A 82 16.44 9.73 -0.53
CA LEU A 82 15.36 10.65 -0.15
C LEU A 82 15.66 11.41 1.14
N LYS A 83 15.01 12.57 1.30
CA LYS A 83 15.06 13.32 2.56
C LYS A 83 14.19 12.64 3.60
N SER A 84 14.64 12.68 4.85
CA SER A 84 13.89 12.12 5.99
C SER A 84 12.46 12.62 6.10
N SER A 85 12.20 13.90 5.77
CA SER A 85 10.86 14.48 5.77
C SER A 85 9.92 13.79 4.77
N ASP A 86 10.43 13.49 3.58
CA ASP A 86 9.64 12.91 2.49
C ASP A 86 9.35 11.44 2.79
N ILE A 87 10.29 10.75 3.45
CA ILE A 87 10.14 9.38 3.92
C ILE A 87 9.06 9.28 5.01
N HIS A 88 9.08 10.17 6.01
CA HIS A 88 8.06 10.18 7.06
C HIS A 88 6.66 10.49 6.51
N ASP A 89 6.54 11.48 5.63
CA ASP A 89 5.28 11.81 4.96
C ASP A 89 4.74 10.62 4.14
N LEU A 90 5.62 9.85 3.50
CA LEU A 90 5.25 8.63 2.80
C LEU A 90 4.76 7.54 3.75
N VAL A 91 5.49 7.24 4.82
CA VAL A 91 5.09 6.24 5.82
C VAL A 91 3.69 6.57 6.36
N ASP A 92 3.46 7.83 6.75
CA ASP A 92 2.16 8.30 7.24
C ASP A 92 1.04 8.12 6.20
N LYS A 93 1.32 8.37 4.93
CA LYS A 93 0.34 8.18 3.83
C LYS A 93 0.00 6.70 3.64
N LEU A 94 1.01 5.84 3.56
CA LEU A 94 0.82 4.41 3.38
C LEU A 94 0.08 3.79 4.57
N GLU A 95 0.41 4.20 5.80
CA GLU A 95 -0.30 3.77 7.00
C GLU A 95 -1.79 4.15 6.93
N ARG A 96 -2.09 5.39 6.53
CA ARG A 96 -3.48 5.87 6.37
C ARG A 96 -4.23 5.12 5.29
N ASP A 97 -3.59 4.81 4.17
CA ASP A 97 -4.22 4.07 3.08
C ASP A 97 -4.54 2.63 3.49
N ALA A 98 -3.59 1.93 4.13
CA ALA A 98 -3.81 0.60 4.69
C ALA A 98 -4.95 0.59 5.73
N LYS A 99 -4.98 1.60 6.62
CA LYS A 99 -6.07 1.77 7.60
C LYS A 99 -7.42 2.00 6.95
N LYS A 100 -7.50 2.79 5.86
CA LYS A 100 -8.75 3.04 5.14
C LYS A 100 -9.25 1.77 4.46
N MET A 101 -8.38 1.04 3.77
CA MET A 101 -8.76 -0.21 3.11
C MET A 101 -9.27 -1.25 4.12
N LYS A 102 -8.59 -1.38 5.28
CA LYS A 102 -9.05 -2.21 6.40
C LYS A 102 -10.42 -1.79 6.93
N LYS A 103 -10.68 -0.48 7.08
CA LYS A 103 -11.98 0.03 7.53
C LYS A 103 -13.07 -0.28 6.52
N LEU A 104 -12.78 -0.14 5.23
CA LEU A 104 -13.71 -0.46 4.15
C LEU A 104 -14.09 -1.94 4.18
N TYR A 105 -13.11 -2.84 4.27
CA TYR A 105 -13.37 -4.28 4.41
C TYR A 105 -14.28 -4.60 5.62
N LYS A 106 -14.00 -3.99 6.77
CA LYS A 106 -14.83 -4.16 7.96
C LYS A 106 -16.27 -3.65 7.77
N ALA A 107 -16.47 -2.62 6.97
CA ALA A 107 -17.81 -2.11 6.67
C ALA A 107 -18.59 -3.08 5.77
N LEU A 108 -17.91 -3.74 4.84
CA LEU A 108 -18.51 -4.72 3.92
C LEU A 108 -18.89 -6.04 4.58
N THR A 109 -18.12 -6.48 5.59
CA THR A 109 -18.25 -7.82 6.20
C THR A 109 -19.00 -7.85 7.52
N LYS A 110 -19.42 -6.69 8.04
CA LYS A 110 -20.20 -6.59 9.28
C LYS A 110 -21.71 -6.76 9.09
N ASN A 111 -22.15 -7.21 7.92
CA ASN A 111 -23.54 -7.59 7.65
C ASN A 111 -23.76 -9.08 7.90
#